data_AF-A0A1G2Z9R4-F1
#
_entry.id   AF-A0A1G2Z9R4-F1
#
_cell.length_a   1.000
_cell.length_b   1.000
_cell.length_c   1.000
_cell.angle_alpha   90.00
_cell.angle_beta   90.00
_cell.angle_gamma   90.00
#
_symmetry.space_group_name_H-M   'P 1'
#
loop_
_entity.id
_entity.type
_entity.pdbx_description
1 polymer ?
#
loop_
_entity_poly.entity_id
_entity_poly.type
_entity_poly.pdbx_seq_one_letter_code
_entity_poly.pdbx_strand_id
1 'polypeptide(L)'
;MMTNADSKTVTFADGRTYTLDHYGFLDPPEQWDEDYAEGMARLQGIHDGLTKEHWDFISYIRKKSLTEKTLPLLVVACADNHLRLGKLKALFPTGYFRGACRIAGLSHEFLCEVNIWHSYETAPLLKPEYRITPQGFLEDFRQWNERFANLVGAEWKLPHGLTSKHWEVIRFVRNYYQATNNIPTVYEVCEAHRLDLDDFMELFPEGYRRGACRMAGLPFFA
;
A
#
# COMPACT_ATOMS: atom_id res chain seq x y z
N MET A 1 26.40 19.04 -6.17
CA MET A 1 26.37 19.20 -7.64
C MET A 1 25.82 17.90 -8.22
N MET A 2 24.51 17.82 -8.42
CA MET A 2 23.89 16.69 -9.10
C MET A 2 23.87 17.00 -10.60
N THR A 3 24.44 16.10 -11.37
CA THR A 3 24.67 16.18 -12.81
C THR A 3 23.34 16.18 -13.57
N ASN A 4 23.17 17.18 -14.44
CA ASN A 4 22.12 17.26 -15.46
C ASN A 4 21.90 15.92 -16.15
N ALA A 5 20.70 15.35 -16.01
CA ALA A 5 20.26 14.19 -16.77
C ALA A 5 19.09 14.63 -17.66
N ASP A 6 19.41 14.90 -18.93
CA ASP A 6 18.55 15.05 -20.11
C ASP A 6 17.09 15.48 -19.86
N SER A 7 16.88 16.80 -19.73
CA SER A 7 15.54 17.38 -19.87
C SER A 7 15.04 17.14 -21.30
N LYS A 8 13.85 16.53 -21.41
CA LYS A 8 13.22 16.24 -22.70
C LYS A 8 12.23 17.34 -23.02
N THR A 9 12.30 17.90 -24.21
CA THR A 9 11.29 18.84 -24.69
C THR A 9 10.25 18.13 -25.55
N VAL A 10 8.99 18.55 -25.43
CA VAL A 10 7.90 18.11 -26.29
C VAL A 10 7.24 19.34 -26.91
N THR A 11 6.97 19.28 -28.22
CA THR A 11 6.27 20.34 -28.95
C THR A 11 4.93 19.82 -29.42
N PHE A 12 3.85 20.54 -29.11
CA PHE A 12 2.49 20.16 -29.50
C PHE A 12 1.99 20.96 -30.70
N ALA A 13 0.76 20.66 -31.14
CA ALA A 13 0.24 21.07 -32.45
C ALA A 13 0.09 22.59 -32.64
N ASP A 14 0.09 23.36 -31.56
CA ASP A 14 0.08 24.83 -31.53
C ASP A 14 1.49 25.45 -31.67
N GLY A 15 2.53 24.62 -31.72
CA GLY A 15 3.93 25.04 -31.78
C GLY A 15 4.54 25.39 -30.42
N ARG A 16 3.79 25.29 -29.31
CA ARG A 16 4.35 25.49 -27.97
C ARG A 16 5.20 24.30 -27.57
N THR A 17 6.28 24.61 -26.85
CA THR A 17 7.25 23.63 -26.39
C THR A 17 7.28 23.60 -24.88
N TYR A 18 7.23 22.41 -24.31
CA TYR A 18 7.19 22.15 -22.89
C TYR A 18 8.41 21.33 -22.49
N THR A 19 8.97 21.65 -21.33
CA THR A 19 10.09 20.91 -20.77
C THR A 19 9.57 19.85 -19.80
N LEU A 20 10.06 18.62 -19.96
CA LEU A 20 9.75 17.49 -19.10
C LEU A 20 11.00 17.03 -18.36
N ASP A 21 10.80 16.54 -17.14
CA ASP A 21 11.81 15.83 -16.39
C ASP A 21 12.11 14.44 -16.99
N HIS A 22 13.08 13.74 -16.39
CA HIS A 22 13.51 12.44 -16.86
C HIS A 22 12.45 11.32 -16.67
N TYR A 23 11.39 11.57 -15.91
CA TYR A 23 10.22 10.69 -15.74
C TYR A 23 9.05 11.08 -16.66
N GLY A 24 9.20 12.14 -17.46
CA GLY A 24 8.21 12.64 -18.38
C GLY A 24 7.10 13.48 -17.72
N PHE A 25 7.36 14.08 -16.56
CA PHE A 25 6.45 15.05 -15.92
C PHE A 25 6.86 16.48 -16.26
N LEU A 26 5.90 17.40 -16.21
CA LEU A 26 6.12 18.79 -16.55
C LEU A 26 7.05 19.46 -15.53
N ASP A 27 8.11 20.08 -16.02
CA ASP A 27 9.13 20.73 -15.19
C ASP A 27 9.72 21.96 -15.91
N PRO A 28 9.52 23.20 -15.42
CA PRO A 28 8.71 23.58 -14.25
C PRO A 28 7.18 23.43 -14.46
N PRO A 29 6.38 23.11 -13.43
CA PRO A 29 4.93 22.89 -13.52
C PRO A 29 4.12 24.15 -13.89
N GLU A 30 4.71 25.34 -13.74
CA GLU A 30 4.12 26.62 -14.13
C GLU A 30 3.93 26.77 -15.65
N GLN A 31 4.59 25.93 -16.46
CA GLN A 31 4.39 25.86 -17.91
C GLN A 31 3.00 25.33 -18.30
N TRP A 32 2.21 24.81 -17.35
CA TRP A 32 0.97 24.13 -17.67
C TRP A 32 -0.07 25.10 -18.25
N ASP A 33 -0.67 24.68 -19.36
CA ASP A 33 -1.85 25.25 -19.97
C ASP A 33 -2.75 24.13 -20.55
N GLU A 34 -3.87 24.50 -21.16
CA GLU A 34 -4.81 23.54 -21.76
C GLU A 34 -4.20 22.82 -22.97
N ASP A 35 -3.33 23.51 -23.72
CA ASP A 35 -2.62 22.97 -24.88
C ASP A 35 -1.66 21.83 -24.48
N TYR A 36 -0.94 21.97 -23.36
CA TYR A 36 -0.16 20.90 -22.75
C TYR A 36 -1.04 19.71 -22.38
N ALA A 37 -2.19 19.95 -21.75
CA ALA A 37 -3.07 18.88 -21.30
C ALA A 37 -3.59 18.05 -22.48
N GLU A 38 -4.06 18.71 -23.54
CA GLU A 38 -4.49 18.04 -24.79
C GLU A 38 -3.34 17.31 -25.49
N GLY A 39 -2.17 17.94 -25.59
CA GLY A 39 -0.99 17.32 -26.18
C GLY A 39 -0.53 16.07 -25.43
N MET A 40 -0.44 16.16 -24.10
CA MET A 40 -0.07 15.06 -23.23
C MET A 40 -1.12 13.94 -23.25
N ALA A 41 -2.41 14.27 -23.32
CA ALA A 41 -3.50 13.30 -23.44
C ALA A 41 -3.36 12.44 -24.70
N ARG A 42 -3.05 13.06 -25.85
CA ARG A 42 -2.80 12.34 -27.11
C ARG A 42 -1.61 11.39 -27.01
N LEU A 43 -0.51 11.80 -26.37
CA LEU A 43 0.65 10.92 -26.13
C LEU A 43 0.31 9.70 -25.25
N GLN A 44 -0.76 9.79 -24.47
CA GLN A 44 -1.20 8.74 -23.55
C GLN A 44 -2.37 7.90 -24.09
N GLY A 45 -2.69 8.03 -25.37
CA GLY A 45 -3.71 7.24 -26.04
C GLY A 45 -5.13 7.83 -25.98
N ILE A 46 -5.28 9.08 -25.55
CA ILE A 46 -6.56 9.80 -25.60
C ILE A 46 -6.58 10.64 -26.89
N HIS A 47 -6.87 10.00 -28.02
CA HIS A 47 -6.74 10.61 -29.34
C HIS A 47 -7.92 11.53 -29.73
N ASP A 48 -9.11 11.26 -29.18
CA ASP A 48 -10.35 12.01 -29.48
C ASP A 48 -10.45 13.35 -28.73
N GLY A 49 -9.43 13.71 -27.96
CA GLY A 49 -9.39 14.91 -27.11
C GLY A 49 -9.97 14.69 -25.71
N LEU A 50 -9.69 15.62 -24.80
CA LEU A 50 -10.17 15.55 -23.43
C LEU A 50 -11.66 15.91 -23.35
N THR A 51 -12.49 14.93 -23.01
CA THR A 51 -13.93 15.17 -22.77
C THR A 51 -14.16 15.98 -21.50
N LYS A 52 -15.40 16.47 -21.31
CA LYS A 52 -15.80 17.18 -20.07
C LYS A 52 -15.45 16.41 -18.79
N GLU A 53 -15.65 15.09 -18.76
CA GLU A 53 -15.32 14.26 -17.58
C GLU A 53 -13.81 14.25 -17.30
N HIS A 54 -12.96 14.30 -18.33
CA HIS A 54 -11.52 14.42 -18.13
C HIS A 54 -11.19 15.79 -17.53
N TRP A 55 -11.74 16.86 -18.11
CA TRP A 55 -11.51 18.23 -17.65
C TRP A 55 -11.98 18.46 -16.21
N ASP A 56 -13.14 17.92 -15.84
CA ASP A 56 -13.66 17.99 -14.47
C ASP A 56 -12.65 17.34 -13.50
N PHE A 57 -12.13 16.15 -13.83
CA PHE A 57 -11.17 15.42 -13.00
C PHE A 57 -9.77 16.07 -12.94
N ILE A 58 -9.28 16.58 -14.09
CA ILE A 58 -8.02 17.34 -14.17
C ILE A 58 -8.11 18.61 -13.33
N SER A 59 -9.21 19.35 -13.44
CA SER A 59 -9.46 20.56 -12.67
C SER A 59 -9.51 20.28 -11.17
N TYR A 60 -10.13 19.16 -10.77
CA TYR A 60 -10.14 18.68 -9.40
C TYR A 60 -8.71 18.43 -8.87
N ILE A 61 -7.87 17.69 -9.62
CA ILE A 61 -6.47 17.43 -9.25
C ILE A 61 -5.71 18.74 -9.09
N ARG A 62 -5.82 19.65 -10.07
CA ARG A 62 -5.12 20.94 -10.07
C ARG A 62 -5.54 21.84 -8.92
N LYS A 63 -6.82 21.86 -8.58
CA LYS A 63 -7.33 22.59 -7.41
C LYS A 63 -6.72 22.06 -6.12
N LYS A 64 -6.69 20.73 -5.94
CA LYS A 64 -6.10 20.08 -4.76
C LYS A 64 -4.60 20.41 -4.63
N SER A 65 -3.85 20.31 -5.72
CA SER A 65 -2.40 20.58 -5.70
C SER A 65 -2.06 22.06 -5.51
N LEU A 66 -2.75 22.97 -6.20
CA LEU A 66 -2.43 24.40 -6.15
C LEU A 66 -2.92 25.09 -4.88
N THR A 67 -4.15 24.76 -4.44
CA THR A 67 -4.79 25.42 -3.29
C THR A 67 -4.49 24.73 -1.98
N GLU A 68 -4.62 23.41 -1.94
CA GLU A 68 -4.52 22.66 -0.68
C GLU A 68 -3.12 22.08 -0.47
N LYS A 69 -2.23 22.15 -1.47
CA LYS A 69 -0.90 21.51 -1.46
C LYS A 69 -0.98 20.03 -1.09
N THR A 70 -2.07 19.39 -1.52
CA THR A 70 -2.32 17.96 -1.32
C THR A 70 -2.68 17.32 -2.64
N LEU A 71 -2.60 15.99 -2.67
CA LEU A 71 -3.24 15.21 -3.71
C LEU A 71 -4.00 14.06 -2.99
N PRO A 72 -5.23 13.73 -3.40
CA PRO A 72 -6.01 12.70 -2.72
C PRO A 72 -5.58 11.31 -3.18
N LEU A 73 -5.82 10.30 -2.32
CA LEU A 73 -5.66 8.90 -2.73
C LEU A 73 -6.65 8.57 -3.86
N LEU A 74 -6.28 7.63 -4.73
CA LEU A 74 -7.08 7.19 -5.88
C LEU A 74 -8.55 6.92 -5.52
N VAL A 75 -8.79 6.21 -4.42
CA VAL A 75 -10.15 5.85 -3.97
C VAL A 75 -10.95 7.08 -3.54
N VAL A 76 -10.29 8.03 -2.86
CA VAL A 76 -10.91 9.29 -2.44
C VAL A 76 -11.18 10.18 -3.66
N ALA A 77 -10.21 10.31 -4.56
CA ALA A 77 -10.36 11.03 -5.82
C ALA A 77 -11.53 10.48 -6.65
N CYS A 78 -11.67 9.16 -6.73
CA CYS A 78 -12.81 8.51 -7.37
C CYS A 78 -14.12 8.87 -6.68
N ALA A 79 -14.18 8.78 -5.35
CA ALA A 79 -15.38 9.08 -4.57
C ALA A 79 -15.83 10.54 -4.73
N ASP A 80 -14.89 11.49 -4.60
CA ASP A 80 -15.14 12.94 -4.71
C ASP A 80 -15.64 13.35 -6.10
N ASN A 81 -15.26 12.61 -7.14
CA ASN A 81 -15.68 12.86 -8.52
C ASN A 81 -16.83 11.94 -8.97
N HIS A 82 -17.42 11.17 -8.05
CA HIS A 82 -18.47 10.19 -8.34
C HIS A 82 -18.10 9.16 -9.42
N LEU A 83 -16.82 8.81 -9.51
CA LEU A 83 -16.27 7.85 -10.46
C LEU A 83 -16.07 6.49 -9.79
N ARG A 84 -16.30 5.42 -10.55
CA ARG A 84 -15.81 4.08 -10.21
C ARG A 84 -14.42 3.89 -10.81
N LEU A 85 -13.60 3.03 -10.20
CA LEU A 85 -12.23 2.74 -10.68
C LEU A 85 -12.20 2.31 -12.16
N GLY A 86 -13.15 1.48 -12.61
CA GLY A 86 -13.23 1.07 -14.01
C GLY A 86 -13.49 2.23 -14.97
N LYS A 87 -14.32 3.19 -14.56
CA LYS A 87 -14.60 4.41 -15.34
C LYS A 87 -13.37 5.32 -15.39
N LEU A 88 -12.65 5.48 -14.28
CA LEU A 88 -11.40 6.25 -14.27
C LEU A 88 -10.37 5.64 -15.23
N LYS A 89 -10.20 4.31 -15.24
CA LYS A 89 -9.28 3.64 -16.19
C LYS A 89 -9.69 3.83 -17.65
N ALA A 90 -10.99 3.94 -17.92
CA ALA A 90 -11.48 4.23 -19.26
C ALA A 90 -11.19 5.67 -19.68
N LEU A 91 -11.26 6.63 -18.74
CA LEU A 91 -10.90 8.03 -18.98
C LEU A 91 -9.38 8.22 -19.11
N PHE A 92 -8.60 7.59 -18.24
CA PHE A 92 -7.15 7.71 -18.20
C PHE A 92 -6.53 6.31 -18.32
N PRO A 93 -6.28 5.80 -19.55
CA PRO A 93 -5.75 4.45 -19.78
C PRO A 93 -4.39 4.22 -19.11
N THR A 94 -3.60 5.27 -18.97
CA THR A 94 -2.30 5.33 -18.29
C THR A 94 -2.40 5.45 -16.77
N GLY A 95 -3.63 5.48 -16.22
CA GLY A 95 -3.89 5.48 -14.79
C GLY A 95 -3.91 6.87 -14.15
N TYR A 96 -3.85 6.89 -12.82
CA TYR A 96 -4.05 8.12 -12.05
C TYR A 96 -2.79 9.00 -11.98
N PHE A 97 -1.59 8.44 -11.75
CA PHE A 97 -0.34 9.22 -11.68
C PHE A 97 0.24 9.48 -13.06
N ARG A 98 0.60 8.42 -13.80
CA ARG A 98 1.18 8.55 -15.13
C ARG A 98 0.20 9.10 -16.14
N GLY A 99 -1.10 8.96 -15.86
CA GLY A 99 -2.17 9.54 -16.65
C GLY A 99 -2.62 10.90 -16.14
N ALA A 100 -3.68 10.88 -15.33
CA ALA A 100 -4.39 12.08 -14.92
C ALA A 100 -3.49 13.15 -14.27
N CYS A 101 -2.59 12.78 -13.35
CA CYS A 101 -1.70 13.74 -12.67
C CYS A 101 -0.66 14.35 -13.62
N ARG A 102 -0.13 13.56 -14.55
CA ARG A 102 0.80 14.05 -15.57
C ARG A 102 0.12 15.01 -16.55
N ILE A 103 -1.09 14.69 -17.02
CA ILE A 103 -1.92 15.58 -17.85
C ILE A 103 -2.27 16.86 -17.08
N ALA A 104 -2.53 16.75 -15.78
CA ALA A 104 -2.81 17.88 -14.90
C ALA A 104 -1.59 18.79 -14.60
N GLY A 105 -0.39 18.41 -15.08
CA GLY A 105 0.82 19.23 -14.98
C GLY A 105 1.50 19.18 -13.62
N LEU A 106 1.30 18.12 -12.83
CA LEU A 106 2.01 17.96 -11.57
C LEU A 106 3.47 17.58 -11.86
N SER A 107 4.42 18.18 -11.14
CA SER A 107 5.83 17.79 -11.22
C SER A 107 6.06 16.46 -10.50
N HIS A 108 7.07 15.70 -10.93
CA HIS A 108 7.46 14.49 -10.23
C HIS A 108 7.90 14.77 -8.79
N GLU A 109 8.60 15.89 -8.57
CA GLU A 109 9.02 16.36 -7.24
C GLU A 109 7.82 16.50 -6.29
N PHE A 110 6.77 17.24 -6.69
CA PHE A 110 5.57 17.39 -5.87
C PHE A 110 4.93 16.03 -5.55
N LEU A 111 4.83 15.13 -6.54
CA LEU A 111 4.21 13.81 -6.34
C LEU A 111 5.01 12.94 -5.34
N CYS A 112 6.33 13.11 -5.26
CA CYS A 112 7.17 12.50 -4.24
C CYS A 112 6.93 13.13 -2.85
N GLU A 113 6.83 14.46 -2.77
CA GLU A 113 6.57 15.18 -1.52
C GLU A 113 5.23 14.79 -0.88
N VAL A 114 4.17 14.72 -1.68
CA VAL A 114 2.83 14.32 -1.20
C VAL A 114 2.68 12.80 -1.06
N ASN A 115 3.77 12.04 -1.26
CA ASN A 115 3.86 10.60 -1.01
C ASN A 115 2.87 9.74 -1.82
N ILE A 116 2.46 10.18 -3.01
CA ILE A 116 1.40 9.48 -3.77
C ILE A 116 1.97 8.50 -4.81
N TRP A 117 3.19 8.74 -5.32
CA TRP A 117 3.93 7.74 -6.11
C TRP A 117 4.00 6.35 -5.45
N HIS A 118 3.99 6.32 -4.12
CA HIS A 118 4.09 5.11 -3.32
C HIS A 118 2.79 4.32 -3.17
N SER A 119 1.64 4.80 -3.69
CA SER A 119 0.34 4.18 -3.38
C SER A 119 -0.22 3.22 -4.43
N TYR A 120 0.29 3.17 -5.68
CA TYR A 120 -0.20 2.16 -6.63
C TYR A 120 0.78 1.59 -7.67
N GLU A 121 1.83 2.32 -8.11
CA GLU A 121 2.72 1.84 -9.19
C GLU A 121 4.15 1.51 -8.74
N THR A 122 4.67 2.21 -7.73
CA THR A 122 5.99 1.94 -7.11
C THR A 122 5.91 1.82 -5.60
N ALA A 123 4.72 1.50 -5.05
CA ALA A 123 4.74 0.72 -3.83
C ALA A 123 5.68 -0.44 -4.14
N PRO A 124 6.78 -0.66 -3.38
CA PRO A 124 7.26 -2.02 -3.30
C PRO A 124 5.98 -2.84 -3.09
N LEU A 125 5.77 -3.96 -3.80
CA LEU A 125 5.01 -5.03 -3.17
C LEU A 125 5.52 -5.00 -1.75
N LEU A 126 4.70 -4.61 -0.76
CA LEU A 126 5.11 -4.57 0.64
C LEU A 126 5.69 -5.95 0.78
N LYS A 127 7.02 -6.04 0.73
CA LYS A 127 7.69 -7.31 0.46
C LYS A 127 7.22 -8.07 1.67
N PRO A 128 6.32 -9.06 1.52
CA PRO A 128 5.41 -9.40 2.59
C PRO A 128 6.29 -9.58 3.79
N GLU A 129 6.12 -8.69 4.79
CA GLU A 129 7.15 -8.43 5.82
C GLU A 129 7.57 -9.76 6.45
N TYR A 130 6.62 -10.69 6.39
CA TYR A 130 6.69 -12.09 6.71
C TYR A 130 6.32 -12.90 5.46
N ARG A 131 7.15 -13.89 5.09
CA ARG A 131 6.68 -14.94 4.19
C ARG A 131 5.79 -15.89 4.97
N ILE A 132 4.57 -16.11 4.50
CA ILE A 132 3.57 -16.93 5.19
C ILE A 132 2.98 -17.99 4.25
N THR A 133 2.62 -19.14 4.82
CA THR A 133 1.91 -20.22 4.11
C THR A 133 0.48 -19.79 3.75
N PRO A 134 -0.22 -20.50 2.84
CA PRO A 134 -1.63 -20.23 2.55
C PRO A 134 -2.56 -20.29 3.77
N GLN A 135 -2.17 -21.01 4.82
CA GLN A 135 -2.88 -21.11 6.10
C GLN A 135 -2.52 -19.98 7.08
N GLY A 136 -1.63 -19.06 6.68
CA GLY A 136 -1.24 -17.88 7.43
C GLY A 136 -0.09 -18.08 8.44
N PHE A 137 0.65 -19.20 8.38
CA PHE A 137 1.77 -19.49 9.28
C PHE A 137 3.07 -18.95 8.72
N LEU A 138 4.03 -18.61 9.59
CA LEU A 138 5.33 -18.11 9.15
C LEU A 138 6.14 -19.21 8.45
N GLU A 139 6.66 -18.95 7.25
CA GLU A 139 7.49 -19.92 6.52
C GLU A 139 8.88 -20.09 7.16
N ASP A 140 9.41 -19.02 7.75
CA ASP A 140 10.71 -19.01 8.43
C ASP A 140 10.56 -18.55 9.88
N PHE A 141 10.62 -19.51 10.81
CA PHE A 141 10.56 -19.29 12.26
C PHE A 141 11.50 -18.19 12.78
N ARG A 142 12.63 -17.95 12.10
CA ARG A 142 13.63 -16.94 12.49
C ARG A 142 13.20 -15.52 12.18
N GLN A 143 12.22 -15.32 11.30
CA GLN A 143 11.67 -14.01 10.95
C GLN A 143 10.66 -13.49 11.98
N TRP A 144 10.29 -14.32 12.96
CA TRP A 144 9.32 -13.94 13.97
C TRP A 144 9.82 -12.78 14.83
N ASN A 145 8.93 -11.84 15.11
CA ASN A 145 9.11 -10.77 16.08
C ASN A 145 7.74 -10.45 16.73
N GLU A 146 7.75 -9.57 17.74
CA GLU A 146 6.51 -9.20 18.44
C GLU A 146 5.49 -8.51 17.51
N ARG A 147 5.95 -7.81 16.48
CA ARG A 147 5.08 -7.17 15.50
C ARG A 147 4.29 -8.21 14.69
N PHE A 148 4.88 -9.34 14.30
CA PHE A 148 4.15 -10.44 13.66
C PHE A 148 3.01 -10.95 14.54
N ALA A 149 3.28 -11.23 15.82
CA ALA A 149 2.26 -11.70 16.75
C ALA A 149 1.12 -10.68 16.89
N ASN A 150 1.44 -9.40 16.98
CA ASN A 150 0.44 -8.32 17.02
C ASN A 150 -0.40 -8.23 15.75
N LEU A 151 0.19 -8.43 14.56
CA LEU A 151 -0.55 -8.46 13.29
C LEU A 151 -1.55 -9.61 13.25
N VAL A 152 -1.13 -10.81 13.68
CA VAL A 152 -2.02 -11.98 13.78
C VAL A 152 -3.12 -11.72 14.81
N GLY A 153 -2.83 -11.09 15.95
CA GLY A 153 -3.84 -10.72 16.96
C GLY A 153 -4.85 -9.67 16.47
N ALA A 154 -4.41 -8.74 15.62
CA ALA A 154 -5.29 -7.76 15.01
C ALA A 154 -6.26 -8.39 14.00
N GLU A 155 -5.83 -9.43 13.26
CA GLU A 155 -6.68 -10.19 12.31
C GLU A 155 -7.95 -10.72 12.98
N TRP A 156 -7.85 -11.17 14.23
CA TRP A 156 -8.97 -11.78 14.97
C TRP A 156 -9.73 -10.79 15.85
N LYS A 157 -9.42 -9.49 15.72
CA LYS A 157 -10.13 -8.41 16.42
C LYS A 157 -10.19 -8.63 17.94
N LEU A 158 -9.09 -9.10 18.53
CA LEU A 158 -8.99 -9.18 19.99
C LEU A 158 -9.25 -7.78 20.59
N PRO A 159 -10.29 -7.60 21.43
CA PRO A 159 -10.79 -6.27 21.81
C PRO A 159 -9.76 -5.41 22.55
N HIS A 160 -8.76 -6.04 23.18
CA HIS A 160 -7.68 -5.39 23.92
C HIS A 160 -6.28 -5.70 23.37
N GLY A 161 -6.22 -6.32 22.18
CA GLY A 161 -4.96 -6.84 21.63
C GLY A 161 -4.34 -7.96 22.48
N LEU A 162 -3.05 -8.20 22.29
CA LEU A 162 -2.30 -9.21 23.04
C LEU A 162 -1.97 -8.72 24.45
N THR A 163 -2.65 -9.26 25.45
CA THR A 163 -2.37 -8.99 26.88
C THR A 163 -1.10 -9.70 27.35
N SER A 164 -0.61 -9.35 28.55
CA SER A 164 0.55 -10.01 29.17
C SER A 164 0.43 -11.53 29.21
N LYS A 165 -0.78 -12.06 29.44
CA LYS A 165 -1.03 -13.51 29.49
C LYS A 165 -0.88 -14.18 28.13
N HIS A 166 -1.26 -13.49 27.04
CA HIS A 166 -1.00 -13.98 25.68
C HIS A 166 0.51 -14.09 25.43
N TRP A 167 1.28 -13.07 25.85
CA TRP A 167 2.73 -13.05 25.66
C TRP A 167 3.45 -14.15 26.44
N GLU A 168 2.99 -14.47 27.66
CA GLU A 168 3.51 -15.61 28.42
C GLU A 168 3.40 -16.91 27.60
N VAL A 169 2.21 -17.20 27.09
CA VAL A 169 1.94 -18.42 26.30
C VAL A 169 2.71 -18.41 24.98
N ILE A 170 2.68 -17.30 24.24
CA ILE A 170 3.38 -17.15 22.95
C ILE A 170 4.88 -17.40 23.11
N ARG A 171 5.51 -16.79 24.13
CA ARG A 171 6.95 -16.97 24.39
C ARG A 171 7.26 -18.38 24.87
N PHE A 172 6.41 -18.98 25.69
CA PHE A 172 6.57 -20.37 26.12
C PHE A 172 6.59 -21.33 24.93
N VAL A 173 5.57 -21.29 24.07
CA VAL A 173 5.47 -22.15 22.88
C VAL A 173 6.69 -21.97 21.97
N ARG A 174 7.11 -20.72 21.77
CA ARG A 174 8.28 -20.39 20.93
C ARG A 174 9.59 -20.92 21.52
N ASN A 175 9.81 -20.72 22.82
CA ASN A 175 11.01 -21.19 23.51
C ASN A 175 11.07 -22.72 23.57
N TYR A 176 9.94 -23.38 23.81
CA TYR A 176 9.83 -24.83 23.80
C TYR A 176 10.23 -25.40 22.43
N TYR A 177 9.69 -24.82 21.34
CA TYR A 177 10.03 -25.23 19.97
C TYR A 177 11.51 -25.00 19.67
N GLN A 178 12.06 -23.85 20.05
CA GLN A 178 13.48 -23.55 19.86
C GLN A 178 14.41 -24.53 20.61
N ALA A 179 14.01 -25.01 21.78
CA ALA A 179 14.82 -25.91 22.60
C ALA A 179 14.72 -27.39 22.18
N THR A 180 13.53 -27.83 21.76
CA THR A 180 13.23 -29.26 21.55
C THR A 180 13.01 -29.65 20.10
N ASN A 181 12.84 -28.67 19.21
CA ASN A 181 12.36 -28.84 17.84
C ASN A 181 10.99 -29.54 17.74
N ASN A 182 10.23 -29.57 18.84
CA ASN A 182 8.88 -30.11 18.96
C ASN A 182 7.91 -29.02 19.44
N ILE A 183 6.62 -29.20 19.16
CA ILE A 183 5.57 -28.29 19.61
C ILE A 183 4.98 -28.86 20.90
N PRO A 184 4.82 -28.07 21.97
CA PRO A 184 4.11 -28.55 23.14
C PRO A 184 2.64 -28.82 22.78
N THR A 185 1.99 -29.67 23.55
CA THR A 185 0.54 -29.86 23.48
C THR A 185 -0.17 -28.69 24.15
N VAL A 186 -1.45 -28.50 23.84
CA VAL A 186 -2.29 -27.53 24.57
C VAL A 186 -2.31 -27.80 26.07
N TYR A 187 -2.29 -29.08 26.47
CA TYR A 187 -2.29 -29.48 27.88
C TYR A 187 -0.99 -29.11 28.59
N GLU A 188 0.18 -29.28 27.96
CA GLU A 188 1.46 -28.83 28.53
C GLU A 188 1.51 -27.30 28.70
N VAL A 189 0.90 -26.55 27.77
CA VAL A 189 0.78 -25.09 27.89
C VAL A 189 -0.15 -24.70 29.04
N CYS A 190 -1.31 -25.34 29.14
CA CYS A 190 -2.26 -25.14 30.22
C CYS A 190 -1.63 -25.44 31.59
N GLU A 191 -0.92 -26.55 31.72
CA GLU A 191 -0.20 -26.94 32.94
C GLU A 191 0.89 -25.92 33.29
N ALA A 192 1.72 -25.51 32.33
CA ALA A 192 2.81 -24.56 32.54
C ALA A 192 2.33 -23.17 32.99
N HIS A 193 1.16 -22.73 32.54
CA HIS A 193 0.62 -21.40 32.80
C HIS A 193 -0.55 -21.37 33.80
N ARG A 194 -0.90 -22.52 34.38
CA ARG A 194 -2.05 -22.73 35.28
C ARG A 194 -3.36 -22.21 34.67
N LEU A 195 -3.60 -22.60 33.42
CA LEU A 195 -4.84 -22.32 32.70
C LEU A 195 -5.64 -23.61 32.61
N ASP A 196 -6.96 -23.54 32.69
CA ASP A 196 -7.80 -24.61 32.16
C ASP A 196 -8.00 -24.43 30.64
N LEU A 197 -8.78 -25.32 30.03
CA LEU A 197 -9.01 -25.26 28.58
C LEU A 197 -9.93 -24.10 28.20
N ASP A 198 -10.87 -23.73 29.08
CA ASP A 198 -11.82 -22.65 28.82
C ASP A 198 -11.11 -21.29 28.88
N ASP A 199 -10.29 -21.06 29.91
CA ASP A 199 -9.38 -19.92 30.05
C ASP A 199 -8.47 -19.79 28.81
N PHE A 200 -7.93 -20.92 28.34
CA PHE A 200 -7.09 -20.93 27.14
C PHE A 200 -7.88 -20.49 25.90
N MET A 201 -9.10 -20.99 25.73
CA MET A 201 -9.96 -20.63 24.60
C MET A 201 -10.45 -19.18 24.66
N GLU A 202 -10.61 -18.61 25.84
CA GLU A 202 -10.87 -17.17 26.01
C GLU A 202 -9.67 -16.32 25.56
N LEU A 203 -8.45 -16.74 25.93
CA LEU A 203 -7.21 -16.08 25.49
C LEU A 203 -6.94 -16.28 23.99
N PHE A 204 -7.23 -17.46 23.45
CA PHE A 204 -7.00 -17.77 22.03
C PHE A 204 -8.28 -18.33 21.40
N PRO A 205 -9.23 -17.45 20.97
CA PRO A 205 -10.51 -17.89 20.41
C PRO A 205 -10.39 -18.76 19.15
N GLU A 206 -9.31 -18.60 18.37
CA GLU A 206 -8.99 -19.44 17.21
C GLU A 206 -8.31 -20.78 17.59
N GLY A 207 -8.23 -21.09 18.88
CA GLY A 207 -7.71 -22.33 19.44
C GLY A 207 -6.18 -22.44 19.38
N TYR A 208 -5.66 -23.60 19.80
CA TYR A 208 -4.22 -23.78 19.99
C TYR A 208 -3.38 -23.58 18.71
N ARG A 209 -3.75 -24.25 17.62
CA ARG A 209 -2.96 -24.23 16.37
C ARG A 209 -3.07 -22.91 15.61
N ARG A 210 -4.29 -22.52 15.25
CA ARG A 210 -4.51 -21.28 14.47
C ARG A 210 -4.29 -20.05 15.34
N GLY A 211 -4.48 -20.17 16.66
CA GLY A 211 -4.21 -19.17 17.69
C GLY A 211 -2.75 -19.08 18.13
N ALA A 212 -2.45 -19.74 19.24
CA ALA A 212 -1.18 -19.63 19.95
C ALA A 212 0.04 -20.02 19.08
N CYS A 213 0.00 -21.17 18.39
CA CYS A 213 1.14 -21.61 17.57
C CYS A 213 1.42 -20.67 16.40
N ARG A 214 0.37 -20.20 15.71
CA ARG A 214 0.51 -19.22 14.63
C ARG A 214 1.08 -17.91 15.16
N MET A 215 0.55 -17.37 16.27
CA MET A 215 1.06 -16.14 16.88
C MET A 215 2.52 -16.26 17.34
N ALA A 216 2.95 -17.45 17.78
CA ALA A 216 4.33 -17.74 18.14
C ALA A 216 5.28 -17.97 16.94
N GLY A 217 4.77 -17.88 15.71
CA GLY A 217 5.56 -17.97 14.48
C GLY A 217 6.02 -19.38 14.14
N LEU A 218 5.37 -20.41 14.70
CA LEU A 218 5.69 -21.78 14.37
C LEU A 218 5.27 -22.07 12.93
N PRO A 219 6.03 -22.89 12.17
CA PRO A 219 5.64 -23.25 10.83
C PRO A 219 4.38 -24.14 10.85
N PHE A 220 3.66 -24.19 9.72
CA PHE A 220 2.53 -25.10 9.60
C PHE A 220 3.04 -26.54 9.45
N PHE A 221 2.72 -27.39 10.41
CA PHE A 221 3.00 -28.82 10.34
C PHE A 221 1.75 -29.54 9.84
N ALA A 222 1.85 -30.14 8.66
CA ALA A 222 0.83 -31.02 8.10
C ALA A 222 0.81 -32.36 8.83
#